data_AF-A0AAV6AE99-F1
#
_entry.id   AF-A0AAV6AE99-F1
#
_cell.length_a   1.000
_cell.length_b   1.000
_cell.length_c   1.000
_cell.angle_alpha   90.00
_cell.angle_beta   90.00
_cell.angle_gamma   90.00
#
_symmetry.space_group_name_H-M   'P 1'
#
loop_
_entity.id
_entity.type
_entity.pdbx_description
1 polymer ?
#
loop_
_entity_poly.entity_id
_entity_poly.type
_entity_poly.pdbx_seq_one_letter_code
_entity_poly.pdbx_strand_id
1 'polypeptide(L)'
;ILVDDRMRTSDPDVFALGECVEHRAQCYGLVAPLYDMAAVIAEQLAGGDATFTGAVTATKLKVTGIDLYSAGDFADGDGREEIVLRDASAGVYKRLVLKDDRILGAVLYGDTADGPWFFDLLKKGADVAAMRNTLIFGQAYQGGAPLDPTAAVAALPDDAEICGCNGVCKGKITGAILQKDLTTLDGVRAHTKASASCGTCTGLVEQLMSATLGDRYNPAAVQPICGCTGLGHDDVRRLIKAKGLKTIPAVMQELEWTTSCGCAKCRPALNYYLVCDWPDEYADDYQSRFVNERVHANIQKDGTYSVVPRMWGGVTSSTELRAIADVVDKFSIPMVKVTGGQRIDMLGIRKEDLPAVWADLGKVGFVSGQAYAKGLRTVKTCVGTQWCRFGTQDSTGLGIRIERFMWGSWTPAKVKMAVSGCPRNCAEATCKDVGVICVDSGFEIHFAGAAGLDIKGTEVLCQVRTEDEALEHVVALTQMYREQGRYLERIYKWAKRIGLDEVRRQIAGDGDRRKAYFDRFVFSQTFAQVDPWSERVSGKDKHEFRPMSELALEAVEG
;
A
#
# COMPACT_ATOMS: atom_id res chain seq x y z
N ILE A 1 8.54 28.66 -15.19
CA ILE A 1 9.86 28.88 -15.83
C ILE A 1 9.63 28.76 -17.33
N LEU A 2 9.86 29.83 -18.09
CA LEU A 2 9.66 29.78 -19.54
C LEU A 2 10.81 29.01 -20.20
N VAL A 3 10.47 28.11 -21.11
CA VAL A 3 11.47 27.39 -21.92
C VAL A 3 11.16 27.42 -23.41
N ASP A 4 12.21 27.31 -24.22
CA ASP A 4 12.12 27.10 -25.67
C ASP A 4 11.85 25.62 -26.03
N ASP A 5 11.75 25.30 -27.33
CA ASP A 5 11.52 23.92 -27.81
C ASP A 5 12.67 22.95 -27.47
N ARG A 6 13.85 23.46 -27.07
CA ARG A 6 15.00 22.65 -26.63
C ARG A 6 15.07 22.54 -25.11
N MET A 7 14.02 22.98 -24.41
CA MET A 7 13.92 23.01 -22.95
C MET A 7 14.96 23.91 -22.26
N ARG A 8 15.48 24.92 -22.98
CA ARG A 8 16.39 25.93 -22.43
C ARG A 8 15.60 27.08 -21.84
N THR A 9 16.08 27.62 -20.73
CA THR A 9 15.52 28.83 -20.13
C THR A 9 16.01 30.08 -20.87
N SER A 10 15.74 31.27 -20.32
CA SER A 10 16.35 32.53 -20.82
C SER A 10 17.88 32.56 -20.71
N ASP A 11 18.45 31.74 -19.82
CA ASP A 11 19.88 31.48 -19.77
C ASP A 11 20.21 30.26 -20.65
N PRO A 12 21.08 30.40 -21.67
CA PRO A 12 21.37 29.33 -22.62
C PRO A 12 22.08 28.11 -22.00
N ASP A 13 22.70 28.26 -20.83
CA ASP A 13 23.41 27.19 -20.12
C ASP A 13 22.50 26.46 -19.10
N VAL A 14 21.27 26.95 -18.91
CA VAL A 14 20.32 26.38 -17.94
C VAL A 14 19.14 25.75 -18.67
N PHE A 15 18.97 24.45 -18.47
CA PHE A 15 17.79 23.68 -18.91
C PHE A 15 16.79 23.54 -17.77
N ALA A 16 15.51 23.48 -18.11
CA ALA A 16 14.44 23.18 -17.16
C ALA A 16 13.44 22.18 -17.76
N LEU A 17 12.97 21.25 -16.93
CA LEU A 17 11.89 20.32 -17.24
C LEU A 17 11.01 20.18 -15.99
N GLY A 18 9.80 19.67 -16.15
CA GLY A 18 8.95 19.40 -14.99
C GLY A 18 7.67 20.23 -14.98
N GLU A 19 6.97 20.11 -13.86
CA GLU A 19 5.78 20.92 -13.56
C GLU A 19 6.11 22.41 -13.35
N CYS A 20 7.39 22.74 -13.16
CA CYS A 20 7.85 24.12 -13.00
C CYS A 20 7.99 24.87 -14.33
N VAL A 21 7.83 24.19 -15.47
CA VAL A 21 8.07 24.71 -16.81
C VAL A 21 6.77 25.11 -17.50
N GLU A 22 6.83 26.24 -18.19
CA GLU A 22 5.84 26.68 -19.17
C GLU A 22 6.50 26.64 -20.56
N HIS A 23 5.97 25.81 -21.45
CA HIS A 23 6.41 25.69 -22.85
C HIS A 23 5.26 26.09 -23.76
N ARG A 24 5.47 27.08 -24.63
CA ARG A 24 4.44 27.63 -25.54
C ARG A 24 3.13 27.99 -24.82
N ALA A 25 3.23 28.68 -23.68
CA ALA A 25 2.11 29.07 -22.81
C ALA A 25 1.30 27.89 -22.23
N GLN A 26 1.86 26.67 -22.23
CA GLN A 26 1.28 25.49 -21.59
C GLN A 26 2.17 24.99 -20.44
N CYS A 27 1.52 24.65 -19.33
CA CYS A 27 2.13 23.94 -18.21
C CYS A 27 1.63 22.49 -18.18
N TYR A 28 2.51 21.55 -17.82
CA TYR A 28 2.19 20.12 -17.80
C TYR A 28 2.22 19.59 -16.36
N GLY A 29 1.14 18.96 -15.92
CA GLY A 29 1.01 18.31 -14.60
C GLY A 29 0.99 16.79 -14.67
N LEU A 30 1.63 16.20 -15.67
CA LEU A 30 1.62 14.76 -15.93
C LEU A 30 3.02 14.22 -16.20
N VAL A 31 3.29 13.02 -15.68
CA VAL A 31 4.62 12.38 -15.75
C VAL A 31 5.07 12.10 -17.19
N ALA A 32 4.17 11.74 -18.11
CA ALA A 32 4.53 11.39 -19.49
C ALA A 32 5.16 12.57 -20.27
N PRO A 33 4.52 13.76 -20.37
CA PRO A 33 5.17 14.95 -20.96
C PRO A 33 6.53 15.28 -20.33
N LEU A 34 6.65 15.08 -19.02
CA LEU A 34 7.90 15.33 -18.29
C LEU A 34 9.04 14.40 -18.71
N TYR A 35 8.74 13.14 -19.05
CA TYR A 35 9.73 12.23 -19.63
C TYR A 35 10.13 12.63 -21.04
N ASP A 36 9.20 13.14 -21.86
CA ASP A 36 9.52 13.65 -23.20
C ASP A 36 10.44 14.87 -23.12
N MET A 37 10.17 15.81 -22.20
CA MET A 37 11.06 16.94 -21.92
C MET A 37 12.46 16.47 -21.49
N ALA A 38 12.53 15.46 -20.62
CA ALA A 38 13.80 14.90 -20.15
C ALA A 38 14.57 14.22 -21.29
N ALA A 39 13.88 13.54 -22.21
CA ALA A 39 14.49 12.93 -23.39
C ALA A 39 15.09 14.01 -24.32
N VAL A 40 14.35 15.10 -24.56
CA VAL A 40 14.83 16.25 -25.34
C VAL A 40 16.08 16.86 -24.71
N ILE A 41 16.10 17.10 -23.39
CA ILE A 41 17.29 17.62 -22.71
C ILE A 41 18.46 16.65 -22.82
N ALA A 42 18.24 15.35 -22.62
CA ALA A 42 19.29 14.35 -22.72
C ALA A 42 19.94 14.34 -24.11
N GLU A 43 19.14 14.49 -25.16
CA GLU A 43 19.62 14.54 -26.53
C GLU A 43 20.32 15.86 -26.86
N GLN A 44 19.81 16.99 -26.37
CA GLN A 44 20.48 18.30 -26.47
C GLN A 44 21.87 18.28 -25.81
N LEU A 45 21.98 17.68 -24.62
CA LEU A 45 23.25 17.52 -23.92
C LEU A 45 24.21 16.55 -24.63
N ALA A 46 23.68 15.61 -25.42
CA ALA A 46 24.46 14.72 -26.27
C ALA A 46 24.84 15.36 -27.63
N GLY A 47 24.44 16.62 -27.89
CA GLY A 47 24.74 17.34 -29.13
C GLY A 47 23.73 17.10 -30.27
N GLY A 48 22.57 16.51 -29.99
CA GLY A 48 21.48 16.31 -30.95
C GLY A 48 20.60 17.55 -31.14
N ASP A 49 19.56 17.41 -31.96
CA ASP A 49 18.67 18.50 -32.39
C ASP A 49 17.19 18.27 -32.02
N ALA A 50 16.91 17.30 -31.13
CA ALA A 50 15.56 17.00 -30.67
C ALA A 50 14.86 18.24 -30.09
N THR A 51 13.55 18.32 -30.34
CA THR A 51 12.69 19.42 -29.89
C THR A 51 11.39 18.88 -29.29
N PHE A 52 10.94 19.54 -28.23
CA PHE A 52 9.63 19.30 -27.62
C PHE A 52 8.61 20.20 -28.31
N THR A 53 7.56 19.60 -28.89
CA THR A 53 6.52 20.33 -29.64
C THR A 53 5.20 20.45 -28.87
N GLY A 54 5.21 20.02 -27.61
CA GLY A 54 4.03 19.90 -26.76
C GLY A 54 3.45 18.48 -26.75
N ALA A 55 2.65 18.18 -25.73
CA ALA A 55 2.03 16.86 -25.58
C ALA A 55 0.51 16.99 -25.43
N VAL A 56 -0.24 16.23 -26.23
CA VAL A 56 -1.68 16.05 -25.98
C VAL A 56 -1.83 15.16 -24.76
N THR A 57 -2.51 15.66 -23.73
CA THR A 57 -2.63 14.96 -22.46
C THR A 57 -3.99 14.28 -22.33
N ALA A 58 -3.98 13.05 -21.82
CA ALA A 58 -5.15 12.41 -21.25
C ALA A 58 -4.98 12.40 -19.73
N THR A 59 -6.00 12.87 -19.02
CA THR A 59 -6.05 12.86 -17.56
C THR A 59 -7.07 11.84 -17.11
N LYS A 60 -6.66 10.95 -16.21
CA LYS A 60 -7.57 10.09 -15.45
C LYS A 60 -7.50 10.49 -13.99
N LEU A 61 -8.61 10.94 -13.43
CA LEU A 61 -8.67 11.29 -12.02
C LEU A 61 -8.56 10.00 -11.19
N LYS A 62 -7.61 9.98 -10.24
CA LYS A 62 -7.35 8.81 -9.39
C LYS A 62 -7.89 9.03 -7.98
N VAL A 63 -9.15 9.45 -7.89
CA VAL A 63 -9.88 9.61 -6.62
C VAL A 63 -10.78 8.38 -6.44
N THR A 64 -10.68 7.72 -5.29
CA THR A 64 -11.46 6.51 -5.03
C THR A 64 -12.96 6.78 -5.12
N GLY A 65 -13.68 5.97 -5.91
CA GLY A 65 -15.12 6.12 -6.14
C GLY A 65 -15.48 7.16 -7.21
N ILE A 66 -14.50 7.80 -7.84
CA ILE A 66 -14.70 8.71 -8.97
C ILE A 66 -13.88 8.22 -10.15
N ASP A 67 -14.53 7.52 -11.07
CA ASP A 67 -13.96 7.16 -12.36
C ASP A 67 -14.19 8.31 -13.34
N LEU A 68 -13.21 9.20 -13.49
CA LEU A 68 -13.25 10.32 -14.44
C LEU A 68 -12.06 10.23 -15.40
N TYR A 69 -12.33 10.35 -16.70
CA TYR A 69 -11.34 10.40 -17.76
C TYR A 69 -11.62 11.63 -18.64
N SER A 70 -10.59 12.40 -18.98
CA SER A 70 -10.71 13.44 -19.97
C SER A 70 -9.48 13.50 -20.87
N ALA A 71 -9.67 13.83 -22.14
CA ALA A 71 -8.60 13.97 -23.11
C ALA A 71 -8.94 15.04 -24.13
N GLY A 72 -7.92 15.76 -24.62
CA GLY A 72 -8.07 16.72 -25.71
C GLY A 72 -8.74 18.04 -25.33
N ASP A 73 -9.32 18.70 -26.33
CA ASP A 73 -10.02 19.97 -26.22
C ASP A 73 -11.54 19.73 -26.24
N PHE A 74 -12.17 20.04 -25.12
CA PHE A 74 -13.61 19.87 -24.88
C PHE A 74 -14.31 21.20 -24.55
N ALA A 75 -13.66 22.33 -24.86
CA ALA A 75 -14.26 23.65 -24.77
C ALA A 75 -15.27 23.89 -25.89
N ASP A 76 -16.21 24.80 -25.67
CA ASP A 76 -17.18 25.19 -26.70
C ASP A 76 -16.48 26.05 -27.77
N GLY A 77 -16.90 25.91 -29.03
CA GLY A 77 -16.33 26.66 -30.14
C GLY A 77 -17.06 26.44 -31.45
N ASP A 78 -16.88 27.36 -32.40
CA ASP A 78 -17.59 27.34 -33.68
C ASP A 78 -17.25 26.09 -34.52
N GLY A 79 -18.30 25.48 -35.08
CA GLY A 79 -18.21 24.28 -35.92
C GLY A 79 -17.90 22.99 -35.15
N ARG A 80 -17.99 23.01 -33.81
CA ARG A 80 -17.87 21.80 -32.99
C ARG A 80 -19.22 21.12 -32.81
N GLU A 81 -19.19 19.80 -32.83
CA GLU A 81 -20.36 18.95 -32.64
C GLU A 81 -20.16 18.05 -31.42
N GLU A 82 -21.25 17.63 -30.78
CA GLU A 82 -21.19 16.83 -29.56
C GLU A 82 -22.01 15.55 -29.66
N ILE A 83 -21.46 14.47 -29.12
CA ILE A 83 -22.18 13.23 -28.86
C ILE A 83 -22.16 12.98 -27.36
N VAL A 84 -23.34 12.96 -26.75
CA VAL A 84 -23.52 12.84 -25.30
C VAL A 84 -24.36 11.61 -24.95
N LEU A 85 -23.85 10.78 -24.06
CA LEU A 85 -24.57 9.70 -23.40
C LEU A 85 -24.63 9.98 -21.90
N ARG A 86 -25.84 9.95 -21.33
CA ARG A 86 -26.07 10.17 -19.89
C ARG A 86 -27.04 9.13 -19.34
N ASP A 87 -26.56 8.28 -18.45
CA ASP A 87 -27.36 7.41 -17.60
C ASP A 87 -27.17 7.81 -16.14
N ALA A 88 -28.14 8.56 -15.61
CA ALA A 88 -28.09 9.05 -14.24
C ALA A 88 -28.21 7.94 -13.19
N SER A 89 -28.88 6.84 -13.52
CA SER A 89 -29.11 5.74 -12.57
C SER A 89 -27.89 4.85 -12.41
N ALA A 90 -27.16 4.61 -13.50
CA ALA A 90 -25.88 3.91 -13.50
C ALA A 90 -24.69 4.82 -13.14
N GLY A 91 -24.92 6.14 -13.03
CA GLY A 91 -23.86 7.12 -12.77
C GLY A 91 -22.87 7.26 -13.95
N VAL A 92 -23.33 7.04 -15.18
CA VAL A 92 -22.50 7.07 -16.39
C VAL A 92 -22.75 8.35 -17.18
N TYR A 93 -21.67 9.01 -17.58
CA TYR A 93 -21.70 10.16 -18.49
C TYR A 93 -20.53 10.07 -19.47
N LYS A 94 -20.80 10.14 -20.77
CA LYS A 94 -19.79 10.19 -21.83
C LYS A 94 -20.11 11.37 -22.75
N ARG A 95 -19.14 12.26 -23.00
CA ARG A 95 -19.22 13.38 -23.95
C ARG A 95 -18.02 13.31 -24.89
N LEU A 96 -18.28 13.28 -26.18
CA LEU A 96 -17.28 13.42 -27.22
C LEU A 96 -17.52 14.74 -27.95
N VAL A 97 -16.46 15.52 -28.14
CA VAL A 97 -16.47 16.76 -28.92
C VAL A 97 -15.77 16.47 -30.23
N LEU A 98 -16.43 16.79 -31.35
CA LEU A 98 -15.97 16.52 -32.69
C LEU A 98 -15.89 17.81 -33.51
N LYS A 99 -15.04 17.80 -34.53
CA LYS A 99 -15.04 18.79 -35.62
C LYS A 99 -14.57 18.09 -36.89
N ASP A 100 -15.25 18.33 -38.00
CA ASP A 100 -14.94 17.72 -39.30
C ASP A 100 -14.83 16.18 -39.22
N ASP A 101 -15.78 15.53 -38.51
CA ASP A 101 -15.80 14.09 -38.24
C ASP A 101 -14.53 13.53 -37.57
N ARG A 102 -13.85 14.34 -36.76
CA ARG A 102 -12.69 13.93 -35.94
C ARG A 102 -12.91 14.29 -34.49
N ILE A 103 -12.48 13.42 -33.57
CA ILE A 103 -12.57 13.68 -32.13
C ILE A 103 -11.55 14.76 -31.74
N LEU A 104 -12.02 15.87 -31.18
CA LEU A 104 -11.21 16.91 -30.57
C LEU A 104 -11.04 16.73 -29.06
N GLY A 105 -12.05 16.14 -28.40
CA GLY A 105 -12.01 15.92 -26.96
C GLY A 105 -12.98 14.84 -26.49
N ALA A 106 -12.68 14.27 -25.34
CA ALA A 106 -13.51 13.25 -24.69
C ALA A 106 -13.56 13.51 -23.18
N VAL A 107 -14.75 13.38 -22.57
CA VAL A 107 -14.98 13.44 -21.12
C VAL A 107 -15.88 12.26 -20.74
N LEU A 108 -15.37 11.37 -19.89
CA LEU A 108 -16.07 10.17 -19.42
C LEU A 108 -16.11 10.15 -17.89
N TYR A 109 -17.26 9.80 -17.32
CA TYR A 109 -17.51 9.64 -15.90
C TYR A 109 -18.28 8.36 -15.63
N GLY A 110 -17.90 7.63 -14.57
CA GLY A 110 -18.44 6.31 -14.22
C GLY A 110 -17.81 5.22 -15.09
N ASP A 111 -18.30 5.06 -16.32
CA ASP A 111 -17.69 4.14 -17.29
C ASP A 111 -16.61 4.85 -18.12
N THR A 112 -15.35 4.59 -17.75
CA THR A 112 -14.15 5.16 -18.39
C THR A 112 -13.36 4.16 -19.22
N ALA A 113 -13.90 2.96 -19.46
CA ALA A 113 -13.17 1.86 -20.10
C ALA A 113 -12.68 2.22 -21.52
N ASP A 114 -13.51 2.93 -22.28
CA ASP A 114 -13.22 3.35 -23.66
C ASP A 114 -12.33 4.59 -23.78
N GLY A 115 -11.97 5.23 -22.66
CA GLY A 115 -11.16 6.46 -22.64
C GLY A 115 -9.88 6.37 -23.49
N PRO A 116 -9.04 5.34 -23.30
CA PRO A 116 -7.84 5.13 -24.11
C PRO A 116 -8.12 5.01 -25.60
N TRP A 117 -9.24 4.39 -25.99
CA TRP A 117 -9.61 4.22 -27.40
C TRP A 117 -10.00 5.55 -28.05
N PHE A 118 -10.81 6.37 -27.37
CA PHE A 118 -11.14 7.71 -27.86
C PHE A 118 -9.90 8.60 -27.98
N PHE A 119 -8.96 8.48 -27.03
CA PHE A 119 -7.71 9.23 -27.08
C PHE A 119 -6.79 8.80 -28.23
N ASP A 120 -6.78 7.51 -28.58
CA ASP A 120 -6.07 7.00 -29.75
C ASP A 120 -6.65 7.57 -31.06
N LEU A 121 -7.98 7.55 -31.21
CA LEU A 121 -8.68 8.16 -32.35
C LEU A 121 -8.38 9.66 -32.49
N LEU A 122 -8.37 10.37 -31.35
CA LEU A 122 -8.01 11.79 -31.27
C LEU A 122 -6.56 12.02 -31.72
N LYS A 123 -5.59 11.26 -31.16
CA LYS A 123 -4.18 11.38 -31.52
C LYS A 123 -3.92 11.13 -33.00
N LYS A 124 -4.64 10.18 -33.60
CA LYS A 124 -4.54 9.84 -35.02
C LYS A 124 -5.28 10.80 -35.94
N GLY A 125 -6.14 11.66 -35.40
CA GLY A 125 -7.05 12.49 -36.19
C GLY A 125 -7.93 11.65 -37.12
N ALA A 126 -8.39 10.48 -36.64
CA ALA A 126 -9.13 9.52 -37.44
C ALA A 126 -10.52 10.06 -37.83
N ASP A 127 -10.94 9.79 -39.07
CA ASP A 127 -12.30 10.03 -39.53
C ASP A 127 -13.25 9.02 -38.87
N VAL A 128 -14.26 9.53 -38.16
CA VAL A 128 -15.25 8.72 -37.44
C VAL A 128 -16.63 8.71 -38.09
N ALA A 129 -16.79 9.25 -39.29
CA ALA A 129 -18.09 9.42 -39.95
C ALA A 129 -18.84 8.09 -40.10
N ALA A 130 -18.13 7.02 -40.47
CA ALA A 130 -18.72 5.69 -40.67
C ALA A 130 -19.24 5.04 -39.37
N MET A 131 -18.68 5.41 -38.22
CA MET A 131 -19.01 4.86 -36.91
C MET A 131 -19.81 5.83 -36.04
N ARG A 132 -20.19 7.00 -36.56
CA ARG A 132 -20.69 8.12 -35.77
C ARG A 132 -21.90 7.77 -34.89
N ASN A 133 -22.82 6.95 -35.40
CA ASN A 133 -24.04 6.55 -34.68
C ASN A 133 -23.78 5.60 -33.50
N THR A 134 -22.68 4.85 -33.52
CA THR A 134 -22.32 3.87 -32.49
C THR A 134 -21.10 4.28 -31.67
N LEU A 135 -20.40 5.35 -32.08
CA LEU A 135 -19.12 5.80 -31.54
C LEU A 135 -19.14 5.95 -30.01
N ILE A 136 -20.23 6.51 -29.46
CA ILE A 136 -20.35 6.78 -28.01
C ILE A 136 -20.44 5.52 -27.14
N PHE A 137 -20.80 4.38 -27.74
CA PHE A 137 -20.90 3.09 -27.05
C PHE A 137 -19.56 2.34 -26.99
N GLY A 138 -18.50 2.89 -27.59
CA GLY A 138 -17.14 2.37 -27.49
C GLY A 138 -16.75 1.39 -28.59
N GLN A 139 -15.54 0.86 -28.45
CA GLN A 139 -14.89 0.04 -29.48
C GLN A 139 -15.67 -1.26 -29.78
N ALA A 140 -16.30 -1.86 -28.76
CA ALA A 140 -17.03 -3.11 -28.88
C ALA A 140 -18.24 -3.04 -29.84
N TYR A 141 -18.76 -1.84 -30.09
CA TYR A 141 -19.93 -1.61 -30.95
C TYR A 141 -19.59 -1.35 -32.42
N GLN A 142 -18.31 -1.41 -32.79
CA GLN A 142 -17.86 -1.13 -34.16
C GLN A 142 -17.86 -2.34 -35.10
N GLY A 143 -18.32 -3.50 -34.61
CA GLY A 143 -18.36 -4.73 -35.39
C GLY A 143 -17.00 -5.42 -35.44
N GLY A 144 -17.01 -6.72 -35.12
CA GLY A 144 -15.84 -7.58 -35.00
C GLY A 144 -16.14 -8.70 -34.02
N ALA A 145 -15.58 -9.89 -34.23
CA ALA A 145 -15.65 -10.93 -33.20
C ALA A 145 -15.04 -10.37 -31.90
N PRO A 146 -15.66 -10.59 -30.72
CA PRO A 146 -15.02 -10.24 -29.46
C PRO A 146 -13.66 -10.94 -29.45
N LEU A 147 -12.58 -10.16 -29.57
CA LEU A 147 -11.25 -10.71 -29.41
C LEU A 147 -11.17 -11.22 -27.97
N ASP A 148 -10.61 -12.41 -27.80
CA ASP A 148 -10.12 -12.85 -26.49
C ASP A 148 -9.36 -11.67 -25.85
N PRO A 149 -9.61 -11.31 -24.58
CA PRO A 149 -8.91 -10.20 -23.92
C PRO A 149 -7.39 -10.21 -24.14
N THR A 150 -6.78 -11.40 -24.21
CA THR A 150 -5.35 -11.56 -24.53
C THR A 150 -5.04 -11.22 -25.99
N ALA A 151 -5.88 -11.67 -26.92
CA ALA A 151 -5.80 -11.36 -28.35
C ALA A 151 -6.06 -9.87 -28.65
N ALA A 152 -6.95 -9.22 -27.91
CA ALA A 152 -7.25 -7.79 -28.03
C ALA A 152 -6.02 -6.94 -27.69
N VAL A 153 -5.32 -7.30 -26.61
CA VAL A 153 -4.08 -6.64 -26.20
C VAL A 153 -2.92 -6.98 -27.14
N ALA A 154 -2.85 -8.21 -27.64
CA ALA A 154 -1.89 -8.61 -28.66
C ALA A 154 -2.10 -7.87 -29.99
N ALA A 155 -3.33 -7.49 -30.34
CA ALA A 155 -3.67 -6.79 -31.57
C ALA A 155 -3.40 -5.27 -31.53
N LEU A 156 -3.08 -4.70 -30.36
CA LEU A 156 -2.72 -3.28 -30.26
C LEU A 156 -1.48 -2.96 -31.12
N PRO A 157 -1.39 -1.79 -31.76
CA PRO A 157 -0.19 -1.39 -32.48
C PRO A 157 0.98 -1.15 -31.50
N ASP A 158 2.22 -1.21 -31.98
CA ASP A 158 3.42 -1.13 -31.12
C ASP A 158 3.59 0.24 -30.44
N ASP A 159 3.03 1.30 -31.01
CA ASP A 159 2.98 2.63 -30.43
C ASP A 159 1.85 2.81 -29.39
N ALA A 160 0.95 1.84 -29.26
CA ALA A 160 -0.15 1.90 -28.29
C ALA A 160 0.37 2.01 -26.86
N GLU A 161 -0.11 3.02 -26.14
CA GLU A 161 0.31 3.30 -24.77
C GLU A 161 -0.30 2.28 -23.79
N ILE A 162 0.56 1.53 -23.10
CA ILE A 162 0.17 0.51 -22.11
C ILE A 162 0.29 1.06 -20.69
N CYS A 163 1.37 1.79 -20.40
CA CYS A 163 1.59 2.39 -19.08
C CYS A 163 1.51 3.92 -19.14
N GLY A 164 0.32 4.47 -18.89
CA GLY A 164 0.11 5.92 -18.87
C GLY A 164 0.93 6.70 -17.83
N CYS A 165 1.29 6.05 -16.72
CA CYS A 165 2.08 6.67 -15.65
C CYS A 165 3.54 6.92 -16.06
N ASN A 166 4.08 6.13 -16.98
CA ASN A 166 5.48 6.17 -17.40
C ASN A 166 5.66 6.31 -18.92
N GLY A 167 4.58 6.58 -19.67
CA GLY A 167 4.58 6.72 -21.13
C GLY A 167 5.12 5.47 -21.87
N VAL A 168 4.85 4.26 -21.38
CA VAL A 168 5.42 3.04 -21.98
C VAL A 168 4.44 2.42 -22.98
N CYS A 169 4.84 2.31 -24.24
CA CYS A 169 4.08 1.65 -25.31
C CYS A 169 4.28 0.13 -25.36
N LYS A 170 3.39 -0.56 -26.09
CA LYS A 170 3.42 -2.01 -26.31
C LYS A 170 4.77 -2.46 -26.87
N GLY A 171 5.27 -1.80 -27.92
CA GLY A 171 6.50 -2.17 -28.62
C GLY A 171 7.74 -2.12 -27.71
N LYS A 172 7.77 -1.18 -26.75
CA LYS A 172 8.84 -1.11 -25.75
C LYS A 172 8.80 -2.29 -24.77
N ILE A 173 7.61 -2.78 -24.44
CA ILE A 173 7.41 -3.95 -23.57
C ILE A 173 7.78 -5.24 -24.31
N THR A 174 7.16 -5.49 -25.46
CA THR A 174 7.40 -6.69 -26.27
C THR A 174 8.84 -6.76 -26.76
N GLY A 175 9.40 -5.63 -27.20
CA GLY A 175 10.81 -5.50 -27.57
C GLY A 175 11.75 -5.83 -26.42
N ALA A 176 11.50 -5.31 -25.21
CA ALA A 176 12.32 -5.64 -24.05
C ALA A 176 12.22 -7.13 -23.66
N ILE A 177 11.02 -7.72 -23.75
CA ILE A 177 10.79 -9.15 -23.51
C ILE A 177 11.66 -9.98 -24.44
N LEU A 178 11.61 -9.71 -25.75
CA LEU A 178 12.33 -10.48 -26.76
C LEU A 178 13.84 -10.26 -26.72
N GLN A 179 14.29 -9.00 -26.59
CA GLN A 179 15.72 -8.66 -26.63
C GLN A 179 16.48 -9.12 -25.38
N LYS A 180 15.81 -9.23 -24.23
CA LYS A 180 16.42 -9.59 -22.95
C LYS A 180 15.93 -10.92 -22.40
N ASP A 181 15.18 -11.68 -23.19
CA ASP A 181 14.54 -12.96 -22.83
C ASP A 181 13.83 -12.92 -21.46
N LEU A 182 13.04 -11.86 -21.24
CA LEU A 182 12.38 -11.63 -19.95
C LEU A 182 11.16 -12.52 -19.81
N THR A 183 11.17 -13.43 -18.85
CA THR A 183 10.05 -14.37 -18.59
C THR A 183 9.21 -14.00 -17.37
N THR A 184 9.54 -12.91 -16.66
CA THR A 184 8.87 -12.51 -15.42
C THR A 184 8.41 -11.05 -15.44
N LEU A 185 7.30 -10.77 -14.75
CA LEU A 185 6.74 -9.42 -14.64
C LEU A 185 7.73 -8.45 -13.98
N ASP A 186 8.50 -8.91 -12.99
CA ASP A 186 9.54 -8.11 -12.35
C ASP A 186 10.70 -7.79 -13.29
N GLY A 187 11.06 -8.70 -14.20
CA GLY A 187 11.99 -8.42 -15.30
C GLY A 187 11.48 -7.30 -16.20
N VAL A 188 10.21 -7.36 -16.62
CA VAL A 188 9.59 -6.30 -17.43
C VAL A 188 9.56 -4.96 -16.68
N ARG A 189 9.17 -4.95 -15.39
CA ARG A 189 9.20 -3.75 -14.54
C ARG A 189 10.58 -3.13 -14.43
N ALA A 190 11.61 -3.95 -14.24
CA ALA A 190 12.98 -3.49 -14.07
C ALA A 190 13.50 -2.77 -15.33
N HIS A 191 13.17 -3.27 -16.52
CA HIS A 191 13.71 -2.76 -17.79
C HIS A 191 12.83 -1.74 -18.51
N THR A 192 11.51 -1.77 -18.31
CA THR A 192 10.58 -0.88 -19.03
C THR A 192 9.95 0.18 -18.14
N LYS A 193 9.95 -0.02 -16.82
CA LYS A 193 9.16 0.72 -15.82
C LYS A 193 7.64 0.55 -15.96
N ALA A 194 7.12 -0.20 -16.95
CA ALA A 194 5.70 -0.54 -16.97
C ALA A 194 5.32 -1.33 -15.70
N SER A 195 4.13 -1.08 -15.14
CA SER A 195 3.64 -1.67 -13.87
C SER A 195 4.43 -1.29 -12.60
N ALA A 196 5.56 -0.58 -12.69
CA ALA A 196 6.45 -0.32 -11.55
C ALA A 196 6.05 0.88 -10.67
N SER A 197 5.32 1.86 -11.19
CA SER A 197 4.98 3.10 -10.46
C SER A 197 3.60 3.02 -9.78
N CYS A 198 2.53 3.00 -10.57
CA CYS A 198 1.14 3.05 -10.09
C CYS A 198 0.44 1.67 -10.12
N GLY A 199 1.00 0.69 -10.83
CA GLY A 199 0.50 -0.68 -10.91
C GLY A 199 -0.79 -0.91 -11.70
N THR A 200 -1.49 0.13 -12.17
CA THR A 200 -2.81 -0.01 -12.84
C THR A 200 -2.73 -0.78 -14.16
N CYS A 201 -1.63 -0.69 -14.89
CA CYS A 201 -1.43 -1.42 -16.15
C CYS A 201 -0.92 -2.86 -15.95
N THR A 202 -0.84 -3.38 -14.70
CA THR A 202 -0.26 -4.71 -14.44
C THR A 202 -0.95 -5.81 -15.23
N GLY A 203 -2.28 -5.85 -15.23
CA GLY A 203 -3.03 -6.87 -15.97
C GLY A 203 -2.76 -6.81 -17.49
N LEU A 204 -2.65 -5.62 -18.07
CA LEU A 204 -2.30 -5.45 -19.49
C LEU A 204 -0.87 -5.93 -19.79
N VAL A 205 0.08 -5.66 -18.89
CA VAL A 205 1.46 -6.13 -19.03
C VAL A 205 1.52 -7.66 -18.92
N GLU A 206 0.79 -8.27 -17.99
CA GLU A 206 0.71 -9.74 -17.86
C GLU A 206 0.06 -10.38 -19.09
N GLN A 207 -0.99 -9.77 -19.65
CA GLN A 207 -1.60 -10.21 -20.92
C GLN A 207 -0.62 -10.11 -22.10
N LEU A 208 0.16 -9.02 -22.20
CA LEU A 208 1.23 -8.91 -23.21
C LEU A 208 2.31 -9.95 -23.03
N MET A 209 2.68 -10.26 -21.78
CA MET A 209 3.63 -11.33 -21.49
C MET A 209 3.08 -12.69 -21.91
N SER A 210 1.84 -13.02 -21.54
CA SER A 210 1.15 -14.24 -22.00
C SER A 210 1.12 -14.33 -23.53
N ALA A 211 0.78 -13.24 -24.22
CA ALA A 211 0.73 -13.20 -25.68
C ALA A 211 2.11 -13.35 -26.35
N THR A 212 3.15 -12.74 -25.77
CA THR A 212 4.51 -12.70 -26.35
C THR A 212 5.30 -13.97 -26.05
N LEU A 213 5.12 -14.53 -24.87
CA LEU A 213 5.91 -15.67 -24.37
C LEU A 213 5.17 -17.01 -24.50
N GLY A 214 3.84 -17.00 -24.63
CA GLY A 214 3.02 -18.21 -24.59
C GLY A 214 3.27 -18.99 -23.30
N ASP A 215 3.49 -20.30 -23.45
CA ASP A 215 3.76 -21.23 -22.34
C ASP A 215 5.03 -20.89 -21.54
N ARG A 216 5.94 -20.06 -22.08
CA ARG A 216 7.14 -19.60 -21.35
C ARG A 216 6.81 -18.59 -20.24
N TYR A 217 5.63 -17.97 -20.29
CA TYR A 217 5.13 -17.16 -19.19
C TYR A 217 4.25 -18.01 -18.28
N ASN A 218 4.77 -18.32 -17.10
CA ASN A 218 4.02 -19.02 -16.08
C ASN A 218 3.55 -18.02 -15.00
N PRO A 219 2.29 -17.54 -15.04
CA PRO A 219 1.76 -16.66 -14.00
C PRO A 219 1.63 -17.38 -12.64
N ALA A 220 1.63 -18.71 -12.63
CA ALA A 220 1.66 -19.54 -11.42
C ALA A 220 3.08 -19.88 -10.95
N ALA A 221 4.14 -19.35 -11.58
CA ALA A 221 5.50 -19.55 -11.12
C ALA A 221 5.66 -18.99 -9.70
N VAL A 222 6.29 -19.79 -8.83
CA VAL A 222 6.60 -19.39 -7.45
C VAL A 222 7.46 -18.14 -7.49
N GLN A 223 6.92 -17.04 -6.98
CA GLN A 223 7.66 -15.80 -6.88
C GLN A 223 8.68 -15.92 -5.74
N PRO A 224 9.99 -15.79 -6.02
CA PRO A 224 10.99 -15.82 -4.97
C PRO A 224 10.80 -14.63 -4.02
N ILE A 225 11.23 -14.77 -2.77
CA ILE A 225 11.18 -13.67 -1.79
C ILE A 225 11.90 -12.42 -2.34
N CYS A 226 13.06 -12.63 -2.96
CA CYS A 226 13.89 -11.62 -3.60
C CYS A 226 14.98 -12.30 -4.43
N GLY A 227 15.84 -11.52 -5.11
CA GLY A 227 16.96 -12.06 -5.90
C GLY A 227 18.04 -12.81 -5.11
N CYS A 228 17.97 -12.86 -3.78
CA CYS A 228 18.93 -13.61 -2.96
C CYS A 228 18.64 -15.13 -2.93
N THR A 229 17.47 -15.59 -3.37
CA THR A 229 17.05 -17.00 -3.33
C THR A 229 16.11 -17.33 -4.49
N GLY A 230 16.08 -18.59 -4.92
CA GLY A 230 15.04 -19.09 -5.84
C GLY A 230 13.73 -19.48 -5.14
N LEU A 231 13.70 -19.47 -3.80
CA LEU A 231 12.57 -19.97 -3.02
C LEU A 231 11.52 -18.88 -2.75
N GLY A 232 10.25 -19.27 -2.84
CA GLY A 232 9.13 -18.43 -2.44
C GLY A 232 8.92 -18.40 -0.93
N HIS A 233 8.06 -17.48 -0.48
CA HIS A 233 7.73 -17.31 0.94
C HIS A 233 7.20 -18.60 1.60
N ASP A 234 6.37 -19.36 0.89
CA ASP A 234 5.70 -20.55 1.44
C ASP A 234 6.70 -21.71 1.64
N ASP A 235 7.60 -21.92 0.67
CA ASP A 235 8.67 -22.91 0.79
C ASP A 235 9.62 -22.60 1.92
N VAL A 236 10.04 -21.34 2.05
CA VAL A 236 10.95 -20.92 3.13
C VAL A 236 10.32 -21.15 4.50
N ARG A 237 9.04 -20.77 4.70
CA ARG A 237 8.33 -21.05 5.96
C ARG A 237 8.24 -22.55 6.24
N ARG A 238 7.89 -23.36 5.24
CA ARG A 238 7.79 -24.81 5.38
C ARG A 238 9.15 -25.43 5.76
N LEU A 239 10.22 -25.01 5.09
CA LEU A 239 11.57 -25.54 5.28
C LEU A 239 12.18 -25.10 6.62
N ILE A 240 11.90 -23.88 7.11
CA ILE A 240 12.26 -23.44 8.46
C ILE A 240 11.77 -24.45 9.51
N LYS A 241 10.49 -24.85 9.44
CA LYS A 241 9.91 -25.83 10.36
C LYS A 241 10.46 -27.23 10.12
N ALA A 242 10.42 -27.70 8.87
CA ALA A 242 10.79 -29.07 8.52
C ALA A 242 12.25 -29.42 8.85
N LYS A 243 13.15 -28.44 8.75
CA LYS A 243 14.58 -28.59 9.06
C LYS A 243 14.97 -28.06 10.44
N GLY A 244 14.02 -27.55 11.23
CA GLY A 244 14.29 -27.04 12.59
C GLY A 244 15.25 -25.84 12.60
N LEU A 245 15.17 -24.94 11.61
CA LEU A 245 16.10 -23.82 11.46
C LEU A 245 15.71 -22.65 12.36
N LYS A 246 16.60 -22.26 13.27
CA LYS A 246 16.28 -21.32 14.37
C LYS A 246 17.03 -20.00 14.31
N THR A 247 17.85 -19.74 13.29
CA THR A 247 18.56 -18.45 13.13
C THR A 247 18.57 -18.03 11.67
N ILE A 248 18.64 -16.71 11.41
CA ILE A 248 18.73 -16.18 10.03
C ILE A 248 19.95 -16.76 9.29
N PRO A 249 21.16 -16.82 9.87
CA PRO A 249 22.32 -17.43 9.21
C PRO A 249 22.11 -18.91 8.88
N ALA A 250 21.51 -19.70 9.79
CA ALA A 250 21.22 -21.12 9.53
C ALA A 250 20.22 -21.29 8.38
N VAL A 251 19.18 -20.44 8.31
CA VAL A 251 18.24 -20.44 7.18
C VAL A 251 18.94 -20.10 5.87
N MET A 252 19.75 -19.04 5.86
CA MET A 252 20.44 -18.62 4.66
C MET A 252 21.46 -19.68 4.18
N GLN A 253 22.22 -20.28 5.09
CA GLN A 253 23.20 -21.30 4.76
C GLN A 253 22.54 -22.58 4.23
N GLU A 254 21.55 -23.11 4.97
CA GLU A 254 20.90 -24.39 4.65
C GLU A 254 20.03 -24.30 3.39
N LEU A 255 19.44 -23.14 3.12
CA LEU A 255 18.60 -22.91 1.94
C LEU A 255 19.34 -22.20 0.80
N GLU A 256 20.67 -22.23 0.83
CA GLU A 256 21.56 -21.78 -0.24
C GLU A 256 21.29 -20.34 -0.71
N TRP A 257 21.14 -19.40 0.23
CA TRP A 257 21.06 -17.98 -0.10
C TRP A 257 22.33 -17.54 -0.83
N THR A 258 22.15 -16.87 -1.97
CA THR A 258 23.25 -16.38 -2.81
C THR A 258 24.04 -15.22 -2.19
N THR A 259 23.53 -14.64 -1.10
CA THR A 259 24.16 -13.51 -0.38
C THR A 259 24.32 -13.85 1.08
N SER A 260 25.48 -13.59 1.66
CA SER A 260 25.82 -13.97 3.04
C SER A 260 25.05 -13.17 4.12
N CYS A 261 24.60 -11.96 3.80
CA CYS A 261 23.86 -11.09 4.74
C CYS A 261 22.38 -10.87 4.36
N GLY A 262 21.93 -11.45 3.24
CA GLY A 262 20.63 -11.16 2.66
C GLY A 262 20.49 -9.70 2.19
N CYS A 263 19.24 -9.26 1.99
CA CYS A 263 18.91 -7.90 1.59
C CYS A 263 17.72 -7.34 2.39
N ALA A 264 17.39 -6.07 2.15
CA ALA A 264 16.26 -5.38 2.80
C ALA A 264 14.87 -6.01 2.56
N LYS A 265 14.75 -6.99 1.65
CA LYS A 265 13.51 -7.76 1.43
C LYS A 265 13.47 -9.05 2.25
N CYS A 266 14.51 -9.87 2.18
CA CYS A 266 14.50 -11.18 2.84
C CYS A 266 14.85 -11.13 4.32
N ARG A 267 15.76 -10.25 4.77
CA ARG A 267 16.15 -10.18 6.20
C ARG A 267 14.95 -9.96 7.13
N PRO A 268 14.08 -8.94 6.86
CA PRO A 268 12.90 -8.73 7.69
C PRO A 268 11.90 -9.89 7.62
N ALA A 269 11.76 -10.52 6.45
CA ALA A 269 10.86 -11.67 6.27
C ALA A 269 11.33 -12.89 7.07
N LEU A 270 12.62 -13.22 6.99
CA LEU A 270 13.22 -14.31 7.75
C LEU A 270 13.12 -14.06 9.26
N ASN A 271 13.42 -12.83 9.71
CA ASN A 271 13.25 -12.43 11.10
C ASN A 271 11.81 -12.68 11.59
N TYR A 272 10.81 -12.21 10.83
CA TYR A 272 9.41 -12.42 11.17
C TYR A 272 9.02 -13.91 11.22
N TYR A 273 9.47 -14.71 10.25
CA TYR A 273 9.16 -16.15 10.23
C TYR A 273 9.73 -16.89 11.42
N LEU A 274 10.97 -16.59 11.80
CA LEU A 274 11.61 -17.18 12.97
C LEU A 274 10.94 -16.72 14.27
N VAL A 275 10.60 -15.43 14.43
CA VAL A 275 9.81 -14.93 15.58
C VAL A 275 8.46 -15.62 15.69
N CYS A 276 7.82 -15.90 14.55
CA CYS A 276 6.51 -16.55 14.53
C CYS A 276 6.57 -18.04 14.85
N ASP A 277 7.59 -18.74 14.36
CA ASP A 277 7.68 -20.21 14.43
C ASP A 277 8.45 -20.70 15.66
N TRP A 278 9.37 -19.89 16.22
CA TRP A 278 10.22 -20.20 17.38
C TRP A 278 10.22 -19.08 18.43
N PRO A 279 9.05 -18.67 18.98
CA PRO A 279 8.94 -17.50 19.85
C PRO A 279 9.72 -17.62 21.17
N ASP A 280 10.04 -18.83 21.62
CA ASP A 280 10.77 -19.16 22.84
C ASP A 280 12.27 -19.36 22.63
N GLU A 281 12.70 -19.69 21.40
CA GLU A 281 14.09 -20.03 21.08
C GLU A 281 14.80 -19.00 20.20
N TYR A 282 14.07 -18.29 19.33
CA TYR A 282 14.66 -17.31 18.43
C TYR A 282 14.74 -15.93 19.09
N ALA A 283 15.96 -15.39 19.16
CA ALA A 283 16.19 -14.00 19.53
C ALA A 283 15.89 -13.06 18.35
N ASP A 284 14.85 -12.23 18.50
CA ASP A 284 14.43 -11.24 17.49
C ASP A 284 15.59 -10.32 17.08
N ASP A 285 15.93 -10.32 15.80
CA ASP A 285 16.98 -9.48 15.24
C ASP A 285 16.43 -8.08 14.90
N TYR A 286 16.53 -7.16 15.86
CA TYR A 286 16.07 -5.78 15.71
C TYR A 286 16.70 -5.04 14.52
N GLN A 287 17.91 -5.41 14.09
CA GLN A 287 18.55 -4.80 12.91
C GLN A 287 17.91 -5.30 11.61
N SER A 288 17.19 -6.42 11.63
CA SER A 288 16.40 -6.91 10.49
C SER A 288 15.07 -6.17 10.35
N ARG A 289 14.67 -5.37 11.32
CA ARG A 289 13.41 -4.62 11.28
C ARG A 289 13.59 -3.27 10.57
N PHE A 290 12.51 -2.76 9.98
CA PHE A 290 12.48 -1.39 9.48
C PHE A 290 12.73 -0.39 10.62
N VAL A 291 13.28 0.78 10.31
CA VAL A 291 13.62 1.80 11.32
C VAL A 291 12.46 2.09 12.27
N ASN A 292 11.23 2.19 11.74
CA ASN A 292 10.04 2.49 12.55
C ASN A 292 9.70 1.40 13.57
N GLU A 293 10.11 0.18 13.29
CA GLU A 293 9.93 -0.99 14.16
C GLU A 293 11.11 -1.13 15.12
N ARG A 294 12.32 -0.81 14.68
CA ARG A 294 13.53 -0.83 15.52
C ARG A 294 13.49 0.21 16.63
N VAL A 295 13.06 1.43 16.32
CA VAL A 295 12.98 2.52 17.31
C VAL A 295 11.55 2.80 17.78
N HIS A 296 10.57 1.98 17.41
CA HIS A 296 9.17 2.11 17.85
C HIS A 296 8.56 3.52 17.72
N ALA A 297 9.03 4.28 16.72
CA ALA A 297 8.64 5.65 16.40
C ALA A 297 8.74 5.83 14.88
N ASN A 298 7.90 6.66 14.27
CA ASN A 298 7.86 6.78 12.80
C ASN A 298 8.76 7.89 12.30
N ILE A 299 9.72 7.57 11.44
CA ILE A 299 10.54 8.57 10.76
C ILE A 299 9.69 9.43 9.82
N GLN A 300 9.90 10.75 9.86
CA GLN A 300 9.21 11.76 9.07
C GLN A 300 10.10 12.25 7.92
N LYS A 301 9.52 13.04 7.01
CA LYS A 301 10.20 13.55 5.81
C LYS A 301 11.47 14.37 6.11
N ASP A 302 11.51 15.01 7.27
CA ASP A 302 12.59 15.88 7.75
C ASP A 302 13.59 15.14 8.64
N GLY A 303 13.47 13.80 8.75
CA GLY A 303 14.32 12.98 9.60
C GLY A 303 13.93 12.95 11.08
N THR A 304 12.93 13.75 11.50
CA THR A 304 12.37 13.67 12.86
C THR A 304 11.48 12.44 13.00
N TYR A 305 10.98 12.19 14.21
CA TYR A 305 10.17 11.04 14.56
C TYR A 305 8.81 11.45 15.10
N SER A 306 7.84 10.54 14.98
CA SER A 306 6.58 10.64 15.70
C SER A 306 6.38 9.52 16.71
N VAL A 307 5.83 9.90 17.86
CA VAL A 307 5.59 9.04 19.01
C VAL A 307 4.08 9.00 19.29
N VAL A 308 3.55 7.77 19.36
CA VAL A 308 2.16 7.51 19.70
C VAL A 308 2.15 6.56 20.89
N PRO A 309 1.85 7.03 22.12
CA PRO A 309 1.64 6.14 23.25
C PRO A 309 0.41 5.25 23.05
N ARG A 310 0.39 4.10 23.71
CA ARG A 310 -0.78 3.22 23.69
C ARG A 310 -1.90 3.86 24.55
N MET A 311 -3.09 4.02 23.96
CA MET A 311 -4.31 4.41 24.67
C MET A 311 -5.33 3.30 24.43
N TRP A 312 -5.56 2.48 25.46
CA TRP A 312 -6.32 1.24 25.34
C TRP A 312 -7.78 1.52 24.96
N GLY A 313 -8.25 0.96 23.85
CA GLY A 313 -9.58 1.23 23.30
C GLY A 313 -9.84 2.70 22.95
N GLY A 314 -8.80 3.53 22.89
CA GLY A 314 -8.90 4.98 22.74
C GLY A 314 -9.28 5.75 24.00
N VAL A 315 -9.21 5.11 25.18
CA VAL A 315 -9.52 5.72 26.48
C VAL A 315 -8.29 6.37 27.09
N THR A 316 -8.47 7.50 27.76
CA THR A 316 -7.41 8.20 28.50
C THR A 316 -7.94 8.93 29.73
N SER A 317 -7.04 9.38 30.60
CA SER A 317 -7.33 10.15 31.80
C SER A 317 -6.78 11.59 31.74
N SER A 318 -7.23 12.46 32.63
CA SER A 318 -6.66 13.80 32.78
C SER A 318 -5.17 13.78 33.15
N THR A 319 -4.73 12.80 33.95
CA THR A 319 -3.32 12.61 34.31
C THR A 319 -2.47 12.28 33.09
N GLU A 320 -2.93 11.32 32.28
CA GLU A 320 -2.26 10.93 31.03
C GLU A 320 -2.22 12.09 30.02
N LEU A 321 -3.33 12.83 29.87
CA LEU A 321 -3.39 14.01 29.00
C LEU A 321 -2.42 15.12 29.44
N ARG A 322 -2.32 15.37 30.76
CA ARG A 322 -1.34 16.31 31.30
C ARG A 322 0.09 15.86 31.03
N ALA A 323 0.40 14.57 31.22
CA ALA A 323 1.73 14.04 30.92
C ALA A 323 2.11 14.19 29.44
N ILE A 324 1.15 13.97 28.52
CA ILE A 324 1.36 14.24 27.09
C ILE A 324 1.64 15.73 26.86
N ALA A 325 0.86 16.63 27.48
CA ALA A 325 1.08 18.08 27.36
C ALA A 325 2.46 18.50 27.90
N ASP A 326 2.85 18.01 29.09
CA ASP A 326 4.14 18.30 29.71
C ASP A 326 5.31 17.83 28.83
N VAL A 327 5.19 16.67 28.18
CA VAL A 327 6.19 16.16 27.22
C VAL A 327 6.23 17.05 25.97
N VAL A 328 5.07 17.47 25.45
CA VAL A 328 5.00 18.36 24.29
C VAL A 328 5.71 19.68 24.56
N ASP A 329 5.46 20.29 25.72
CA ASP A 329 6.10 21.55 26.11
C ASP A 329 7.61 21.36 26.35
N LYS A 330 7.99 20.35 27.13
CA LYS A 330 9.39 20.08 27.49
C LYS A 330 10.29 19.86 26.29
N PHE A 331 9.83 19.12 25.29
CA PHE A 331 10.60 18.82 24.08
C PHE A 331 10.27 19.75 22.90
N SER A 332 9.44 20.78 23.14
CA SER A 332 9.00 21.74 22.11
C SER A 332 8.45 21.03 20.86
N ILE A 333 7.60 20.03 21.06
CA ILE A 333 7.05 19.20 19.99
C ILE A 333 6.09 20.05 19.15
N PRO A 334 6.34 20.25 17.84
CA PRO A 334 5.64 21.24 17.04
C PRO A 334 4.19 20.88 16.69
N MET A 335 3.82 19.59 16.72
CA MET A 335 2.48 19.16 16.33
C MET A 335 2.00 17.98 17.18
N VAL A 336 0.76 18.11 17.66
CA VAL A 336 -0.01 17.05 18.32
C VAL A 336 -1.26 16.76 17.49
N LYS A 337 -1.50 15.50 17.14
CA LYS A 337 -2.59 15.11 16.23
C LYS A 337 -3.37 13.91 16.74
N VAL A 338 -4.69 14.01 16.73
CA VAL A 338 -5.57 12.86 16.98
C VAL A 338 -5.60 11.96 15.76
N THR A 339 -5.36 10.68 15.96
CA THR A 339 -5.29 9.66 14.92
C THR A 339 -6.64 8.97 14.70
N GLY A 340 -6.85 8.41 13.52
CA GLY A 340 -8.06 7.62 13.22
C GLY A 340 -8.19 6.33 14.04
N GLY A 341 -7.17 5.95 14.81
CA GLY A 341 -7.22 4.84 15.79
C GLY A 341 -7.52 5.30 17.22
N GLN A 342 -8.07 6.51 17.40
CA GLN A 342 -8.40 7.09 18.71
C GLN A 342 -7.19 7.25 19.64
N ARG A 343 -6.06 7.72 19.08
CA ARG A 343 -4.83 7.97 19.85
C ARG A 343 -4.23 9.33 19.53
N ILE A 344 -3.31 9.80 20.36
CA ILE A 344 -2.60 11.07 20.18
C ILE A 344 -1.21 10.81 19.61
N ASP A 345 -0.87 11.47 18.51
CA ASP A 345 0.43 11.42 17.82
C ASP A 345 1.19 12.72 18.06
N MET A 346 2.43 12.61 18.50
CA MET A 346 3.35 13.72 18.74
C MET A 346 4.42 13.71 17.65
N LEU A 347 4.44 14.73 16.78
CA LEU A 347 5.29 14.77 15.58
C LEU A 347 6.37 15.84 15.70
N GLY A 348 7.59 15.53 15.23
CA GLY A 348 8.72 16.46 15.21
C GLY A 348 9.77 16.19 16.28
N ILE A 349 9.80 14.98 16.84
CA ILE A 349 10.74 14.61 17.92
C ILE A 349 12.07 14.20 17.30
N ARG A 350 13.20 14.76 17.76
CA ARG A 350 14.52 14.32 17.30
C ARG A 350 14.84 12.91 17.79
N LYS A 351 15.67 12.18 17.06
CA LYS A 351 15.95 10.76 17.36
C LYS A 351 16.56 10.59 18.76
N GLU A 352 17.49 11.46 19.11
CA GLU A 352 18.23 11.51 20.37
C GLU A 352 17.32 11.80 21.58
N ASP A 353 16.19 12.45 21.36
CA ASP A 353 15.22 12.77 22.42
C ASP A 353 14.25 11.61 22.70
N LEU A 354 14.16 10.61 21.81
CA LEU A 354 13.22 9.50 21.97
C LEU A 354 13.34 8.78 23.33
N PRO A 355 14.55 8.44 23.85
CA PRO A 355 14.66 7.81 25.15
C PRO A 355 14.12 8.69 26.28
N ALA A 356 14.34 10.01 26.24
CA ALA A 356 13.89 10.92 27.27
C ALA A 356 12.37 11.16 27.21
N VAL A 357 11.81 11.28 26.01
CA VAL A 357 10.35 11.35 25.78
C VAL A 357 9.67 10.10 26.35
N TRP A 358 10.17 8.91 26.02
CA TRP A 358 9.59 7.66 26.53
C TRP A 358 9.82 7.46 28.02
N ALA A 359 10.91 7.95 28.59
CA ALA A 359 11.12 7.95 30.03
C ALA A 359 10.05 8.76 30.77
N ASP A 360 9.67 9.93 30.24
CA ASP A 360 8.63 10.77 30.85
C ASP A 360 7.22 10.20 30.67
N LEU A 361 6.89 9.70 29.47
CA LEU A 361 5.61 9.03 29.22
C LEU A 361 5.48 7.74 30.07
N GLY A 362 6.57 6.98 30.23
CA GLY A 362 6.59 5.75 31.01
C GLY A 362 6.32 5.96 32.51
N LYS A 363 6.66 7.12 33.08
CA LYS A 363 6.37 7.44 34.50
C LYS A 363 4.88 7.42 34.84
N VAL A 364 4.02 7.72 33.86
CA VAL A 364 2.56 7.67 34.02
C VAL A 364 1.93 6.38 33.48
N GLY A 365 2.76 5.39 33.12
CA GLY A 365 2.31 4.07 32.69
C GLY A 365 2.04 3.91 31.20
N PHE A 366 2.42 4.90 30.36
CA PHE A 366 2.35 4.70 28.92
C PHE A 366 3.40 3.70 28.44
N VAL A 367 2.97 2.81 27.55
CA VAL A 367 3.83 1.90 26.79
C VAL A 367 3.83 2.26 25.32
N SER A 368 4.75 1.68 24.54
CA SER A 368 4.75 1.86 23.08
C SER A 368 3.39 1.55 22.45
N GLY A 369 2.84 2.52 21.73
CA GLY A 369 1.64 2.31 20.92
C GLY A 369 1.89 1.45 19.69
N GLN A 370 3.16 1.14 19.36
CA GLN A 370 3.54 0.35 18.18
C GLN A 370 2.80 0.79 16.90
N ALA A 371 2.55 2.10 16.76
CA ALA A 371 1.59 2.63 15.78
C ALA A 371 1.98 2.34 14.31
N TYR A 372 3.23 1.97 14.09
CA TYR A 372 3.81 1.71 12.78
C TYR A 372 4.37 0.29 12.61
N ALA A 373 4.21 -0.57 13.63
CA ALA A 373 4.64 -1.96 13.60
C ALA A 373 3.93 -2.79 12.52
N LYS A 374 4.58 -3.88 12.07
CA LYS A 374 3.89 -5.03 11.46
C LYS A 374 3.37 -5.91 12.60
N GLY A 375 2.33 -5.43 13.25
CA GLY A 375 1.74 -6.01 14.45
C GLY A 375 0.37 -5.38 14.71
N LEU A 376 -0.19 -5.65 15.90
CA LEU A 376 -1.41 -4.97 16.35
C LEU A 376 -1.14 -3.49 16.62
N ARG A 377 -1.79 -2.63 15.83
CA ARG A 377 -1.63 -1.18 15.96
C ARG A 377 -2.64 -0.54 16.91
N THR A 378 -3.91 -0.93 16.82
CA THR A 378 -5.01 -0.31 17.56
C THR A 378 -6.23 -1.20 17.51
N VAL A 379 -7.02 -1.16 18.59
CA VAL A 379 -8.41 -1.61 18.62
C VAL A 379 -9.29 -0.39 18.83
N LYS A 380 -9.94 0.08 17.76
CA LYS A 380 -10.84 1.24 17.81
C LYS A 380 -12.18 0.82 18.43
N THR A 381 -12.73 1.62 19.34
CA THR A 381 -14.02 1.30 19.98
C THR A 381 -15.02 2.43 19.77
N CYS A 382 -16.31 2.15 19.92
CA CYS A 382 -17.26 3.20 20.27
C CYS A 382 -17.61 3.09 21.76
N VAL A 383 -18.35 4.06 22.28
CA VAL A 383 -18.65 4.16 23.72
C VAL A 383 -19.63 3.10 24.27
N GLY A 384 -20.10 2.18 23.43
CA GLY A 384 -20.92 1.01 23.81
C GLY A 384 -22.17 1.32 24.63
N THR A 385 -22.67 0.30 25.34
CA THR A 385 -23.73 0.41 26.36
C THR A 385 -23.35 1.29 27.54
N GLN A 386 -22.05 1.54 27.75
CA GLN A 386 -21.57 2.40 28.82
C GLN A 386 -22.12 3.83 28.72
N TRP A 387 -22.29 4.36 27.50
CA TRP A 387 -22.75 5.73 27.29
C TRP A 387 -23.78 5.92 26.16
N CYS A 388 -23.74 5.09 25.11
CA CYS A 388 -24.61 5.28 23.96
C CYS A 388 -25.98 4.65 24.19
N ARG A 389 -27.04 5.44 24.01
CA ARG A 389 -28.44 4.93 24.08
C ARG A 389 -28.78 3.83 23.06
N PHE A 390 -27.94 3.63 22.05
CA PHE A 390 -28.09 2.60 21.02
C PHE A 390 -27.12 1.44 21.19
N GLY A 391 -26.23 1.50 22.19
CA GLY A 391 -25.30 0.40 22.47
C GLY A 391 -26.09 -0.84 22.87
N THR A 392 -25.79 -1.97 22.24
CA THR A 392 -26.36 -3.28 22.54
C THR A 392 -25.46 -4.08 23.49
N GLN A 393 -24.12 -3.90 23.39
CA GLN A 393 -23.13 -4.51 24.30
C GLN A 393 -22.01 -3.52 24.66
N ASP A 394 -21.15 -3.90 25.61
CA ASP A 394 -19.97 -3.13 26.01
C ASP A 394 -18.82 -3.29 25.00
N SER A 395 -18.81 -2.42 23.99
CA SER A 395 -17.71 -2.38 23.01
C SER A 395 -16.40 -1.84 23.56
N THR A 396 -16.45 -0.96 24.57
CA THR A 396 -15.24 -0.33 25.13
C THR A 396 -14.45 -1.37 25.90
N GLY A 397 -15.11 -2.08 26.83
CA GLY A 397 -14.52 -3.15 27.63
C GLY A 397 -13.96 -4.28 26.77
N LEU A 398 -14.75 -4.81 25.84
CA LEU A 398 -14.29 -5.85 24.92
C LEU A 398 -13.11 -5.39 24.06
N GLY A 399 -13.15 -4.17 23.53
CA GLY A 399 -12.05 -3.64 22.72
C GLY A 399 -10.74 -3.49 23.50
N ILE A 400 -10.80 -2.97 24.73
CA ILE A 400 -9.64 -2.88 25.63
C ILE A 400 -9.11 -4.27 25.95
N ARG A 401 -10.00 -5.24 26.21
CA ARG A 401 -9.63 -6.62 26.51
C ARG A 401 -8.88 -7.27 25.35
N ILE A 402 -9.40 -7.15 24.12
CA ILE A 402 -8.71 -7.64 22.91
C ILE A 402 -7.36 -6.95 22.75
N GLU A 403 -7.29 -5.63 22.91
CA GLU A 403 -6.04 -4.89 22.73
C GLU A 403 -4.98 -5.31 23.74
N ARG A 404 -5.34 -5.43 25.03
CA ARG A 404 -4.42 -5.88 26.09
C ARG A 404 -4.01 -7.34 25.93
N PHE A 405 -4.88 -8.18 25.37
CA PHE A 405 -4.54 -9.58 25.14
C PHE A 405 -3.51 -9.75 24.00
N MET A 406 -3.54 -8.85 23.02
CA MET A 406 -2.83 -9.02 21.75
C MET A 406 -1.77 -7.95 21.46
N TRP A 407 -1.58 -6.95 22.32
CA TRP A 407 -0.51 -5.96 22.14
C TRP A 407 0.85 -6.66 22.14
N GLY A 408 1.87 -6.04 21.55
CA GLY A 408 3.19 -6.66 21.44
C GLY A 408 3.31 -7.72 20.34
N SER A 409 2.19 -8.31 19.90
CA SER A 409 2.17 -9.31 18.83
C SER A 409 2.67 -8.79 17.49
N TRP A 410 3.62 -9.54 16.91
CA TRP A 410 4.06 -9.38 15.53
C TRP A 410 3.19 -10.20 14.56
N THR A 411 2.85 -9.58 13.44
CA THR A 411 2.03 -10.15 12.37
C THR A 411 2.70 -9.90 11.01
N PRO A 412 2.32 -10.61 9.92
CA PRO A 412 3.02 -10.48 8.64
C PRO A 412 2.98 -9.06 8.09
N ALA A 413 1.87 -8.35 8.30
CA ALA A 413 1.72 -6.93 8.04
C ALA A 413 1.06 -6.21 9.22
N LYS A 414 0.69 -4.94 9.06
CA LYS A 414 -0.08 -4.20 10.09
C LYS A 414 -1.49 -4.80 10.28
N VAL A 415 -1.92 -4.91 11.53
CA VAL A 415 -3.28 -5.30 11.91
C VAL A 415 -3.94 -4.18 12.69
N LYS A 416 -5.14 -3.78 12.25
CA LYS A 416 -6.04 -2.87 12.94
C LYS A 416 -7.32 -3.62 13.25
N MET A 417 -7.85 -3.43 14.45
CA MET A 417 -9.12 -4.00 14.83
C MET A 417 -10.10 -2.92 15.27
N ALA A 418 -11.38 -3.28 15.35
CA ALA A 418 -12.36 -2.42 16.00
C ALA A 418 -13.53 -3.21 16.57
N VAL A 419 -14.14 -2.65 17.62
CA VAL A 419 -15.34 -3.18 18.27
C VAL A 419 -16.40 -2.09 18.26
N SER A 420 -17.50 -2.36 17.56
CA SER A 420 -18.67 -1.49 17.48
C SER A 420 -19.79 -2.05 18.35
N GLY A 421 -20.24 -1.28 19.34
CA GLY A 421 -21.26 -1.69 20.30
C GLY A 421 -22.68 -1.80 19.76
N CYS A 422 -22.90 -1.60 18.46
CA CYS A 422 -24.18 -1.84 17.76
C CYS A 422 -23.96 -1.86 16.23
N PRO A 423 -24.95 -2.29 15.42
CA PRO A 423 -24.87 -2.29 13.95
C PRO A 423 -24.63 -0.94 13.28
N ARG A 424 -24.78 0.19 14.00
CA ARG A 424 -24.45 1.53 13.47
C ARG A 424 -22.97 1.74 13.20
N ASN A 425 -22.13 0.86 13.75
CA ASN A 425 -20.74 0.71 13.34
C ASN A 425 -19.85 1.97 13.50
N CYS A 426 -20.02 2.74 14.58
CA CYS A 426 -19.25 3.97 14.82
C CYS A 426 -17.73 3.75 14.93
N ALA A 427 -17.28 2.52 15.24
CA ALA A 427 -15.86 2.16 15.27
C ALA A 427 -15.30 1.74 13.89
N GLU A 428 -16.16 1.70 12.86
CA GLU A 428 -15.82 1.28 11.49
C GLU A 428 -15.24 -0.15 11.43
N ALA A 429 -15.81 -1.07 12.21
CA ALA A 429 -15.40 -2.47 12.31
C ALA A 429 -15.39 -3.18 10.94
N THR A 430 -16.34 -2.86 10.07
CA THR A 430 -16.49 -3.46 8.74
C THR A 430 -15.45 -3.06 7.70
N CYS A 431 -14.44 -2.26 8.05
CA CYS A 431 -13.29 -1.95 7.18
C CYS A 431 -11.93 -2.16 7.86
N LYS A 432 -11.92 -2.80 9.04
CA LYS A 432 -10.69 -3.16 9.76
C LYS A 432 -10.21 -4.55 9.34
N ASP A 433 -8.96 -4.88 9.69
CA ASP A 433 -8.39 -6.20 9.40
C ASP A 433 -9.21 -7.29 10.12
N VAL A 434 -9.64 -7.02 11.36
CA VAL A 434 -10.65 -7.80 12.13
C VAL A 434 -11.63 -6.82 12.80
N GLY A 435 -12.92 -7.10 12.73
CA GLY A 435 -13.97 -6.27 13.31
C GLY A 435 -14.93 -7.08 14.17
N VAL A 436 -15.49 -6.47 15.21
CA VAL A 436 -16.60 -7.04 15.99
C VAL A 436 -17.77 -6.06 15.97
N ILE A 437 -18.95 -6.54 15.58
CA ILE A 437 -20.20 -5.80 15.69
C ILE A 437 -21.05 -6.48 16.75
N CYS A 438 -21.34 -5.74 17.82
CA CYS A 438 -22.24 -6.18 18.86
C CYS A 438 -23.69 -6.10 18.40
N VAL A 439 -24.46 -7.12 18.74
CA VAL A 439 -25.91 -7.24 18.51
C VAL A 439 -26.56 -7.80 19.78
N ASP A 440 -27.88 -7.70 19.89
CA ASP A 440 -28.59 -8.19 21.08
C ASP A 440 -28.38 -9.69 21.31
N SER A 441 -28.17 -10.45 20.23
CA SER A 441 -27.92 -11.89 20.26
C SER A 441 -26.45 -12.29 20.45
N GLY A 442 -25.52 -11.33 20.59
CA GLY A 442 -24.09 -11.59 20.83
C GLY A 442 -23.16 -10.71 20.00
N PHE A 443 -22.18 -11.33 19.35
CA PHE A 443 -21.08 -10.65 18.67
C PHE A 443 -20.86 -11.24 17.26
N GLU A 444 -21.07 -10.42 16.23
CA GLU A 444 -20.73 -10.76 14.85
C GLU A 444 -19.26 -10.43 14.59
N ILE A 445 -18.48 -11.43 14.18
CA ILE A 445 -17.05 -11.31 13.94
C ILE A 445 -16.82 -11.17 12.45
N HIS A 446 -16.03 -10.17 12.08
CA HIS A 446 -15.70 -9.81 10.71
C HIS A 446 -14.20 -9.84 10.48
N PHE A 447 -13.76 -10.10 9.25
CA PHE A 447 -12.35 -10.09 8.89
C PHE A 447 -12.10 -9.67 7.44
N ALA A 448 -10.83 -9.57 7.04
CA ALA A 448 -10.43 -9.29 5.66
C ALA A 448 -10.79 -7.87 5.15
N GLY A 449 -11.00 -6.90 6.04
CA GLY A 449 -11.24 -5.51 5.65
C GLY A 449 -9.96 -4.71 5.38
N ALA A 450 -10.11 -3.59 4.67
CA ALA A 450 -9.05 -2.61 4.46
C ALA A 450 -9.61 -1.20 4.21
N ALA A 451 -8.94 -0.18 4.76
CA ALA A 451 -9.23 1.24 4.55
C ALA A 451 -7.94 1.99 4.12
N GLY A 452 -7.27 1.50 3.07
CA GLY A 452 -6.00 2.05 2.57
C GLY A 452 -6.05 2.33 1.07
N LEU A 453 -4.98 1.98 0.34
CA LEU A 453 -4.95 2.04 -1.13
C LEU A 453 -6.11 1.25 -1.76
N ASP A 454 -6.41 0.09 -1.17
CA ASP A 454 -7.63 -0.66 -1.45
C ASP A 454 -8.62 -0.40 -0.31
N ILE A 455 -9.84 0.03 -0.66
CA ILE A 455 -10.98 0.00 0.25
C ILE A 455 -11.66 -1.36 0.07
N LYS A 456 -11.75 -2.14 1.16
CA LYS A 456 -12.39 -3.45 1.19
C LYS A 456 -13.27 -3.53 2.43
N GLY A 457 -14.56 -3.81 2.19
CA GLY A 457 -15.45 -4.28 3.24
C GLY A 457 -14.96 -5.61 3.78
N THR A 458 -15.23 -5.86 5.05
CA THR A 458 -14.96 -7.14 5.69
C THR A 458 -15.95 -8.21 5.26
N GLU A 459 -15.53 -9.46 5.40
CA GLU A 459 -16.36 -10.66 5.31
C GLU A 459 -16.80 -11.10 6.71
N VAL A 460 -18.02 -11.64 6.83
CA VAL A 460 -18.48 -12.24 8.09
C VAL A 460 -17.75 -13.57 8.30
N LEU A 461 -17.16 -13.74 9.48
CA LEU A 461 -16.54 -14.99 9.93
C LEU A 461 -17.61 -15.90 10.55
N CYS A 462 -18.24 -15.43 11.62
CA CYS A 462 -19.29 -16.13 12.36
C CYS A 462 -19.94 -15.17 13.39
N GLN A 463 -20.97 -15.66 14.06
CA GLN A 463 -21.57 -15.02 15.23
C GLN A 463 -21.36 -15.89 16.47
N VAL A 464 -21.00 -15.26 17.59
CA VAL A 464 -20.80 -15.92 18.89
C VAL A 464 -21.63 -15.25 19.98
N ARG A 465 -21.82 -15.90 21.12
CA ARG A 465 -22.73 -15.42 22.17
C ARG A 465 -22.02 -14.62 23.25
N THR A 466 -20.75 -14.93 23.51
CA THR A 466 -20.00 -14.36 24.64
C THR A 466 -18.75 -13.61 24.19
N GLU A 467 -18.28 -12.70 25.04
CA GLU A 467 -17.01 -12.01 24.84
C GLU A 467 -15.80 -12.95 24.82
N ASP A 468 -15.85 -14.03 25.62
CA ASP A 468 -14.80 -15.04 25.68
C ASP A 468 -14.66 -15.77 24.35
N GLU A 469 -15.79 -16.20 23.78
CA GLU A 469 -15.82 -16.78 22.43
C GLU A 469 -15.33 -15.77 21.39
N ALA A 470 -15.74 -14.49 21.49
CA ALA A 470 -15.31 -13.46 20.54
C ALA A 470 -13.79 -13.27 20.58
N LEU A 471 -13.21 -13.18 21.78
CA LEU A 471 -11.77 -13.11 21.97
C LEU A 471 -11.06 -14.35 21.40
N GLU A 472 -11.57 -15.55 21.69
CA GLU A 472 -10.98 -16.81 21.19
C GLU A 472 -10.91 -16.83 19.67
N HIS A 473 -12.01 -16.48 18.99
CA HIS A 473 -12.09 -16.48 17.53
C HIS A 473 -11.17 -15.42 16.90
N VAL A 474 -11.15 -14.19 17.45
CA VAL A 474 -10.29 -13.10 16.96
C VAL A 474 -8.81 -13.46 17.10
N VAL A 475 -8.43 -14.04 18.24
CA VAL A 475 -7.06 -14.46 18.53
C VAL A 475 -6.65 -15.63 17.63
N ALA A 476 -7.49 -16.66 17.52
CA ALA A 476 -7.23 -17.83 16.69
C ALA A 476 -7.10 -17.46 15.21
N LEU A 477 -8.01 -16.61 14.69
CA LEU A 477 -7.92 -16.06 13.33
C LEU A 477 -6.59 -15.33 13.11
N THR A 478 -6.19 -14.50 14.07
CA THR A 478 -4.94 -13.76 13.98
C THR A 478 -3.74 -14.68 14.01
N GLN A 479 -3.75 -15.76 14.81
CA GLN A 479 -2.69 -16.76 14.81
C GLN A 479 -2.61 -17.52 13.48
N MET A 480 -3.75 -17.92 12.92
CA MET A 480 -3.80 -18.54 11.61
C MET A 480 -3.17 -17.64 10.55
N TYR A 481 -3.49 -16.33 10.57
CA TYR A 481 -2.85 -15.34 9.71
C TYR A 481 -1.35 -15.18 10.00
N ARG A 482 -0.91 -15.21 11.26
CA ARG A 482 0.51 -15.14 11.62
C ARG A 482 1.32 -16.29 11.01
N GLU A 483 0.78 -17.50 11.11
CA GLU A 483 1.44 -18.73 10.67
C GLU A 483 1.41 -18.90 9.14
N GLN A 484 0.39 -18.40 8.45
CA GLN A 484 0.18 -18.65 7.02
C GLN A 484 0.44 -17.44 6.12
N GLY A 485 0.44 -16.22 6.68
CA GLY A 485 0.66 -15.00 5.93
C GLY A 485 2.12 -14.85 5.51
N ARG A 486 2.32 -14.41 4.26
CA ARG A 486 3.64 -14.02 3.74
C ARG A 486 4.03 -12.68 4.35
N TYR A 487 5.31 -12.44 4.62
CA TYR A 487 5.74 -11.14 5.17
C TYR A 487 5.30 -9.97 4.27
N LEU A 488 4.73 -8.92 4.88
CA LEU A 488 4.03 -7.78 4.24
C LEU A 488 2.72 -8.09 3.51
N GLU A 489 2.23 -9.33 3.53
CA GLU A 489 0.90 -9.68 3.01
C GLU A 489 -0.19 -9.20 3.96
N ARG A 490 -1.08 -8.30 3.53
CA ARG A 490 -2.23 -7.84 4.33
C ARG A 490 -3.27 -8.94 4.48
N ILE A 491 -4.03 -8.94 5.58
CA ILE A 491 -4.99 -10.01 5.90
C ILE A 491 -6.02 -10.25 4.79
N TYR A 492 -6.48 -9.21 4.07
CA TYR A 492 -7.43 -9.38 2.97
C TYR A 492 -6.81 -10.08 1.74
N LYS A 493 -5.51 -9.87 1.48
CA LYS A 493 -4.78 -10.58 0.43
C LYS A 493 -4.53 -12.03 0.82
N TRP A 494 -4.17 -12.24 2.09
CA TRP A 494 -4.04 -13.57 2.67
C TRP A 494 -5.35 -14.35 2.60
N ALA A 495 -6.47 -13.76 3.05
CA ALA A 495 -7.79 -14.38 3.01
C ALA A 495 -8.22 -14.71 1.58
N LYS A 496 -7.93 -13.84 0.60
CA LYS A 496 -8.16 -14.13 -0.82
C LYS A 496 -7.31 -15.32 -1.31
N ARG A 497 -6.06 -15.44 -0.87
CA ARG A 497 -5.16 -16.53 -1.26
C ARG A 497 -5.54 -17.87 -0.62
N ILE A 498 -5.93 -17.87 0.65
CA ILE A 498 -6.31 -19.10 1.37
C ILE A 498 -7.74 -19.54 1.01
N GLY A 499 -8.64 -18.59 0.73
CA GLY A 499 -10.06 -18.85 0.51
C GLY A 499 -10.87 -18.63 1.79
N LEU A 500 -11.96 -17.86 1.68
CA LEU A 500 -12.80 -17.50 2.83
C LEU A 500 -13.45 -18.72 3.48
N ASP A 501 -13.87 -19.69 2.69
CA ASP A 501 -14.50 -20.92 3.20
C ASP A 501 -13.51 -21.76 4.00
N GLU A 502 -12.24 -21.79 3.60
CA GLU A 502 -11.21 -22.50 4.34
C GLU A 502 -10.89 -21.82 5.67
N VAL A 503 -10.86 -20.49 5.69
CA VAL A 503 -10.72 -19.72 6.94
C VAL A 503 -11.91 -19.97 7.87
N ARG A 504 -13.15 -19.90 7.35
CA ARG A 504 -14.37 -20.19 8.12
C ARG A 504 -14.38 -21.63 8.64
N ARG A 505 -13.99 -22.60 7.81
CA ARG A 505 -13.90 -24.01 8.21
C ARG A 505 -12.97 -24.21 9.39
N GLN A 506 -11.76 -23.62 9.36
CA GLN A 506 -10.76 -23.81 10.41
C GLN A 506 -11.05 -23.01 11.69
N ILE A 507 -11.65 -21.82 11.59
CA ILE A 507 -11.85 -20.94 12.76
C ILE A 507 -13.27 -21.06 13.32
N ALA A 508 -14.31 -21.04 12.49
CA ALA A 508 -15.69 -21.14 12.95
C ALA A 508 -16.17 -22.60 13.04
N GLY A 509 -15.83 -23.43 12.05
CA GLY A 509 -16.33 -24.80 11.92
C GLY A 509 -15.58 -25.87 12.70
N ASP A 510 -14.35 -25.61 13.14
CA ASP A 510 -13.45 -26.59 13.75
C ASP A 510 -12.95 -26.07 15.12
N GLY A 511 -13.64 -26.47 16.18
CA GLY A 511 -13.37 -25.98 17.55
C GLY A 511 -12.00 -26.39 18.08
N ASP A 512 -11.56 -27.62 17.80
CA ASP A 512 -10.26 -28.12 18.25
C ASP A 512 -9.13 -27.36 17.56
N ARG A 513 -9.26 -27.11 16.25
CA ARG A 513 -8.27 -26.37 15.49
C ARG A 513 -8.24 -24.90 15.88
N ARG A 514 -9.40 -24.26 16.09
CA ARG A 514 -9.49 -22.90 16.64
C ARG A 514 -8.78 -22.82 17.99
N LYS A 515 -9.08 -23.75 18.90
CA LYS A 515 -8.43 -23.80 20.22
C LYS A 515 -6.91 -23.99 20.11
N ALA A 516 -6.44 -24.85 19.21
CA ALA A 516 -5.01 -25.04 18.99
C ALA A 516 -4.32 -23.76 18.49
N TYR A 517 -4.97 -22.97 17.62
CA TYR A 517 -4.49 -21.65 17.23
C TYR A 517 -4.47 -20.67 18.40
N PHE A 518 -5.54 -20.64 19.21
CA PHE A 518 -5.59 -19.80 20.40
C PHE A 518 -4.44 -20.11 21.38
N ASP A 519 -4.25 -21.38 21.71
CA ASP A 519 -3.23 -21.82 22.67
C ASP A 519 -1.81 -21.49 22.19
N ARG A 520 -1.52 -21.65 20.89
CA ARG A 520 -0.23 -21.23 20.31
C ARG A 520 -0.03 -19.71 20.32
N PHE A 521 -1.10 -18.94 20.12
CA PHE A 521 -1.03 -17.50 20.28
C PHE A 521 -0.66 -17.14 21.71
N VAL A 522 -1.37 -17.69 22.69
CA VAL A 522 -1.11 -17.47 24.13
C VAL A 522 0.33 -17.80 24.49
N PHE A 523 0.82 -18.96 24.05
CA PHE A 523 2.22 -19.34 24.25
C PHE A 523 3.18 -18.29 23.66
N SER A 524 2.94 -17.81 22.44
CA SER A 524 3.81 -16.78 21.85
C SER A 524 3.78 -15.45 22.63
N GLN A 525 2.67 -15.12 23.31
CA GLN A 525 2.56 -13.85 24.06
C GLN A 525 3.38 -13.84 25.35
N THR A 526 3.74 -14.99 25.91
CA THR A 526 4.63 -15.03 27.09
C THR A 526 6.01 -14.44 26.80
N PHE A 527 6.38 -14.35 25.52
CA PHE A 527 7.64 -13.76 25.03
C PHE A 527 7.44 -12.42 24.32
N ALA A 528 6.18 -12.04 24.02
CA ALA A 528 5.85 -10.98 23.08
C ALA A 528 4.97 -9.88 23.70
N GLN A 529 5.22 -9.43 24.93
CA GLN A 529 4.51 -8.30 25.58
C GLN A 529 5.44 -7.47 26.48
N VAL A 530 6.67 -7.27 26.00
CA VAL A 530 7.66 -6.43 26.67
C VAL A 530 7.58 -5.04 26.08
N ASP A 531 7.43 -4.01 26.93
CA ASP A 531 7.52 -2.64 26.46
C ASP A 531 8.94 -2.36 25.98
N PRO A 532 9.15 -2.04 24.69
CA PRO A 532 10.50 -1.91 24.14
C PRO A 532 11.29 -0.73 24.72
N TRP A 533 10.61 0.22 25.36
CA TRP A 533 11.25 1.38 25.97
C TRP A 533 11.68 1.15 27.41
N SER A 534 11.05 0.22 28.13
CA SER A 534 11.43 -0.14 29.50
C SER A 534 12.94 -0.43 29.65
N GLU A 535 13.54 -1.20 28.74
CA GLU A 535 14.98 -1.50 28.73
C GLU A 535 15.84 -0.40 28.05
N ARG A 536 15.32 0.26 27.02
CA ARG A 536 16.07 1.31 26.30
C ARG A 536 16.25 2.56 27.16
N VAL A 537 15.26 2.89 27.99
CA VAL A 537 15.32 4.00 28.96
C VAL A 537 16.38 3.73 30.03
N SER A 538 16.62 2.47 30.42
CA SER A 538 17.67 2.12 31.39
C SER A 538 19.08 2.06 30.78
N GLY A 539 19.22 2.30 29.46
CA GLY A 539 20.51 2.49 28.78
C GLY A 539 20.89 1.40 27.78
N LYS A 540 20.06 0.36 27.60
CA LYS A 540 20.27 -0.63 26.53
C LYS A 540 20.28 0.07 25.16
N ASP A 541 21.27 -0.25 24.35
CA ASP A 541 21.45 0.30 23.00
C ASP A 541 21.51 1.85 22.93
N LYS A 542 21.95 2.52 24.01
CA LYS A 542 22.06 3.99 24.06
C LYS A 542 22.90 4.58 22.92
N HIS A 543 23.84 3.81 22.37
CA HIS A 543 24.65 4.23 21.22
C HIS A 543 23.82 4.49 19.95
N GLU A 544 22.65 3.85 19.78
CA GLU A 544 21.78 4.05 18.61
C GLU A 544 21.12 5.44 18.55
N PHE A 545 21.06 6.13 19.70
CA PHE A 545 20.40 7.42 19.88
C PHE A 545 21.39 8.57 20.13
N ARG A 546 22.70 8.29 20.14
CA ARG A 546 23.72 9.34 20.18
C ARG A 546 23.89 9.91 18.77
N PRO A 547 23.84 11.24 18.58
CA PRO A 547 24.28 11.85 17.34
C PRO A 547 25.70 11.39 17.01
N MET A 548 26.01 11.20 15.73
CA MET A 548 27.41 11.04 15.33
C MET A 548 28.14 12.33 15.70
N SER A 549 29.37 12.20 16.22
CA SER A 549 30.21 13.36 16.53
C SER A 549 30.42 14.17 15.24
N GLU A 550 30.05 15.45 15.26
CA GLU A 550 30.48 16.38 14.22
C GLU A 550 32.00 16.52 14.32
N LEU A 551 32.71 15.85 13.41
CA LEU A 551 34.14 16.07 13.23
C LEU A 551 34.27 17.41 12.51
N ALA A 552 34.57 18.48 13.27
CA ALA A 552 35.06 19.70 12.66
C ALA A 552 36.38 19.35 11.96
N LEU A 553 36.39 19.45 10.64
CA LEU A 553 37.64 19.43 9.88
C LEU A 553 38.39 20.72 10.24
N GLU A 554 39.29 20.65 11.22
CA GLU A 554 40.25 21.71 11.45
C GLU A 554 41.10 21.82 10.18
N ALA A 555 41.07 23.00 9.55
CA ALA A 555 41.97 23.30 8.46
C ALA A 555 43.41 23.17 8.99
N VAL A 556 44.18 22.27 8.40
CA VAL A 556 45.62 22.19 8.65
C VAL A 556 46.21 23.49 8.13
N GLU A 557 46.51 24.44 9.03
CA GLU A 557 47.31 25.61 8.70
C GLU A 557 48.70 25.10 8.26
N GLY A 558 49.01 25.30 6.98
CA GLY A 558 50.28 24.94 6.35
C GLY A 558 51.35 25.99 6.51
#